data_AF-A0A498KZX7-F1
#
_entry.id   AF-A0A498KZX7-F1
#
_cell.length_a   1.000
_cell.length_b   1.000
_cell.length_c   1.000
_cell.angle_alpha   90.00
_cell.angle_beta   90.00
_cell.angle_gamma   90.00
#
_symmetry.space_group_name_H-M   'P 1'
#
loop_
_entity.id
_entity.type
_entity.pdbx_description
1 polymer ?
#
loop_
_entity_poly.entity_id
_entity_poly.type
_entity_poly.pdbx_seq_one_letter_code
_entity_poly.pdbx_strand_id
1 'polypeptide(L)'
;MSTDGDVDTSRSSVRTYVPAYQKEEWERQADRMNMSLSEFVRSMVQAGRQGFEGEVAGDSPDDAPTDDGHELETQVVAELRERECCSWDDLVTAVTDDIESELERTLQESPRIQHSPRQGGYVLEDT
;
A
#
# COMPACT_ATOMS: atom_id res chain seq x y z
N MET A 1 44.84 12.37 -10.66
CA MET A 1 44.75 10.90 -10.68
C MET A 1 43.93 10.51 -9.45
N SER A 2 42.60 10.58 -9.56
CA SER A 2 41.72 10.20 -8.46
C SER A 2 41.45 8.71 -8.60
N THR A 3 41.71 7.96 -7.54
CA THR A 3 41.41 6.53 -7.44
C THR A 3 39.90 6.34 -7.48
N ASP A 4 39.40 5.87 -8.62
CA ASP A 4 38.07 5.28 -8.73
C ASP A 4 38.08 4.02 -7.87
N GLY A 5 37.44 4.09 -6.71
CA GLY A 5 37.30 2.95 -5.81
C GLY A 5 36.32 1.98 -6.43
N ASP A 6 36.83 0.88 -6.98
CA ASP A 6 36.05 -0.24 -7.51
C ASP A 6 35.00 -0.65 -6.45
N VAL A 7 33.74 -0.34 -6.72
CA VAL A 7 32.63 -0.67 -5.81
C VAL A 7 32.45 -2.18 -5.80
N ASP A 8 32.38 -2.78 -4.61
CA ASP A 8 32.18 -4.23 -4.48
C ASP A 8 30.82 -4.63 -5.08
N THR A 9 30.86 -5.33 -6.22
CA THR A 9 29.68 -5.80 -6.96
C THR A 9 29.23 -7.20 -6.53
N SER A 10 29.79 -7.73 -5.44
CA SER A 10 29.43 -9.02 -4.89
C SER A 10 27.97 -9.08 -4.45
N ARG A 11 27.27 -10.17 -4.79
CA ARG A 11 25.87 -10.38 -4.41
C ARG A 11 25.76 -10.78 -2.94
N SER A 12 24.96 -10.06 -2.17
CA SER A 12 24.61 -10.40 -0.79
C SER A 12 23.12 -10.75 -0.66
N SER A 13 22.80 -11.70 0.22
CA SER A 13 21.41 -12.10 0.49
C SER A 13 20.78 -11.22 1.56
N VAL A 14 19.57 -10.72 1.30
CA VAL A 14 18.75 -9.97 2.26
C VAL A 14 17.55 -10.83 2.66
N ARG A 15 17.18 -10.82 3.94
CA ARG A 15 16.02 -11.55 4.46
C ARG A 15 15.15 -10.60 5.26
N THR A 16 13.86 -10.63 4.99
CA THR A 16 12.83 -9.85 5.70
C THR A 16 11.63 -10.73 6.03
N TYR A 17 10.69 -10.20 6.81
CA TYR A 17 9.43 -10.84 7.13
C TYR A 17 8.28 -10.08 6.48
N VAL A 18 7.32 -10.82 5.93
CA VAL A 18 6.10 -10.29 5.33
C VAL A 18 4.91 -11.13 5.81
N PRO A 19 3.70 -10.57 5.89
CA PRO A 19 2.50 -11.36 6.17
C PRO A 19 2.36 -12.54 5.20
N ALA A 20 1.87 -13.68 5.71
CA ALA A 20 1.80 -14.92 4.92
C ALA A 20 0.98 -14.76 3.63
N TYR A 21 -0.18 -14.09 3.72
CA TYR A 21 -1.07 -13.87 2.57
C TYR A 21 -0.38 -13.04 1.46
N GLN A 22 0.49 -12.11 1.82
CA GLN A 22 1.19 -11.25 0.87
C GLN A 22 2.27 -12.04 0.12
N LYS A 23 2.99 -12.92 0.83
CA LYS A 23 3.93 -13.86 0.20
C LYS A 23 3.24 -14.77 -0.82
N GLU A 24 2.06 -15.29 -0.48
CA GLU A 24 1.29 -16.17 -1.37
C GLU A 24 0.84 -15.45 -2.65
N GLU A 25 0.45 -14.17 -2.56
CA GLU A 25 0.12 -13.38 -3.75
C GLU A 25 1.34 -13.15 -4.63
N TRP A 26 2.49 -12.82 -4.04
CA TRP A 26 3.73 -12.66 -4.81
C TRP A 26 4.19 -13.95 -5.49
N GLU A 27 3.99 -15.11 -4.84
CA GLU A 27 4.26 -16.41 -5.46
C GLU A 27 3.38 -16.62 -6.70
N ARG A 28 2.07 -16.36 -6.60
CA ARG A 28 1.16 -16.44 -7.75
C ARG A 28 1.56 -15.50 -8.89
N GLN A 29 2.02 -14.29 -8.57
CA GLN A 29 2.44 -13.30 -9.55
C GLN A 29 3.78 -13.69 -10.20
N ALA A 30 4.74 -14.19 -9.42
CA ALA A 30 6.02 -14.69 -9.92
C ALA A 30 5.81 -15.88 -10.87
N ASP A 31 4.92 -16.81 -10.51
CA ASP A 31 4.53 -17.94 -11.37
C ASP A 31 3.91 -17.45 -12.68
N ARG A 32 3.01 -16.46 -12.63
CA ARG A 32 2.41 -15.84 -13.83
C ARG A 32 3.45 -15.22 -14.75
N MET A 33 4.50 -14.63 -14.17
CA MET A 33 5.62 -14.03 -14.90
C MET A 33 6.76 -15.02 -15.19
N ASN A 34 6.57 -16.30 -14.87
CA ASN A 34 7.52 -17.39 -15.07
C ASN A 34 8.92 -17.10 -14.49
N MET A 35 8.96 -16.47 -13.30
CA MET A 35 10.19 -16.07 -12.61
C MET A 35 10.22 -16.60 -11.19
N SER A 36 11.41 -16.65 -10.59
CA SER A 36 11.53 -17.02 -9.18
C SER A 36 10.98 -15.92 -8.27
N LEU A 37 10.49 -16.28 -7.08
CA LEU A 37 10.02 -15.31 -6.08
C LEU A 37 11.11 -14.27 -5.74
N SER A 38 12.38 -14.68 -5.66
CA SER A 38 13.49 -13.76 -5.39
C SER A 38 13.76 -12.79 -6.55
N GLU A 39 13.49 -13.21 -7.78
CA GLU A 39 13.62 -12.37 -8.97
C GLU A 39 12.47 -11.38 -9.06
N PHE A 40 11.25 -11.84 -8.79
CA PHE A 40 10.06 -11.02 -8.69
C PHE A 40 10.21 -9.92 -7.63
N VAL A 41 10.61 -10.29 -6.40
CA VAL A 41 10.84 -9.33 -5.31
C VAL A 41 11.95 -8.34 -5.67
N ARG A 42 13.02 -8.78 -6.33
CA ARG A 42 14.08 -7.87 -6.79
C ARG A 42 13.53 -6.85 -7.79
N SER A 43 12.74 -7.27 -8.77
CA SER A 43 12.14 -6.38 -9.77
C SER A 43 11.17 -5.38 -9.13
N MET A 44 10.35 -5.81 -8.16
CA MET A 44 9.45 -4.94 -7.41
C MET A 44 10.21 -3.88 -6.61
N VAL A 45 11.30 -4.26 -5.93
CA VAL A 45 12.15 -3.32 -5.18
C VAL A 45 12.87 -2.36 -6.11
N GLN A 46 13.33 -2.83 -7.27
CA GLN A 46 13.94 -1.98 -8.29
C GLN A 46 12.92 -0.97 -8.84
N ALA A 47 11.70 -1.41 -9.17
CA ALA A 47 10.62 -0.54 -9.64
C ALA A 47 10.20 0.48 -8.57
N GLY A 48 10.00 0.04 -7.31
CA GLY A 48 9.67 0.93 -6.20
C GLY A 48 10.77 1.97 -5.94
N ARG A 49 12.04 1.58 -6.04
CA ARG A 49 13.17 2.51 -5.94
C ARG A 49 13.20 3.49 -7.12
N GLN A 50 12.86 3.06 -8.33
CA GLN A 50 12.74 3.96 -9.48
C GLN A 50 11.56 4.94 -9.34
N GLY A 51 10.45 4.53 -8.71
CA GLY A 51 9.36 5.45 -8.35
C GLY A 51 9.80 6.47 -7.30
N PHE A 52 10.54 6.04 -6.28
CA PHE A 52 11.09 6.90 -5.22
C PHE A 52 12.20 7.85 -5.71
N GLU A 53 13.06 7.40 -6.63
CA GLU A 53 14.10 8.21 -7.29
C GLU A 53 13.56 9.02 -8.48
N GLY A 54 12.37 8.67 -8.99
CA GLY A 54 11.69 9.31 -10.12
C GLY A 54 10.83 10.51 -9.73
N GLU A 55 10.44 10.65 -8.46
CA GLU A 55 9.73 11.85 -7.96
C GLU A 55 10.59 13.12 -8.04
N VAL A 56 11.90 13.00 -8.25
CA VAL A 56 12.80 14.14 -8.52
C VAL A 56 12.84 14.56 -10.00
N ALA A 57 12.26 13.79 -10.93
CA ALA A 57 12.22 14.15 -12.35
C ALA A 57 11.12 13.42 -13.16
N GLY A 58 9.98 14.10 -13.36
CA GLY A 58 9.26 14.05 -14.64
C GLY A 58 8.06 13.09 -14.73
N ASP A 59 6.88 13.70 -14.72
CA ASP A 59 5.59 13.22 -15.20
C ASP A 59 5.63 12.30 -16.45
N SER A 60 5.02 11.11 -16.37
CA SER A 60 4.24 10.49 -17.45
C SER A 60 3.47 9.24 -16.97
N PRO A 61 2.34 8.89 -17.64
CA PRO A 61 1.18 8.25 -17.01
C PRO A 61 1.07 6.74 -17.30
N ASP A 62 0.12 6.10 -16.61
CA ASP A 62 -0.45 4.76 -16.87
C ASP A 62 0.27 3.56 -16.22
N ASP A 63 0.22 3.52 -14.89
CA ASP A 63 -0.22 2.33 -14.15
C ASP A 63 -0.94 2.93 -12.95
N ALA A 64 -2.27 2.97 -12.94
CA ALA A 64 -2.98 3.42 -11.76
C ALA A 64 -2.67 2.41 -10.65
N PRO A 65 -1.82 2.77 -9.66
CA PRO A 65 -1.79 1.99 -8.44
C PRO A 65 -3.22 2.10 -7.90
N THR A 66 -3.73 1.06 -7.26
CA THR A 66 -4.96 1.22 -6.48
C THR A 66 -4.68 2.38 -5.51
N ASP A 67 -5.41 3.49 -5.70
CA ASP A 67 -5.14 4.82 -5.11
C ASP A 67 -5.05 4.74 -3.58
N ASP A 68 -5.62 3.68 -2.99
CA ASP A 68 -5.61 3.34 -1.57
C ASP A 68 -4.24 3.44 -0.90
N GLY A 69 -3.17 3.04 -1.59
CA GLY A 69 -1.81 3.08 -1.04
C GLY A 69 -1.25 4.49 -0.90
N HIS A 70 -1.56 5.35 -1.88
CA HIS A 70 -1.17 6.75 -1.89
C HIS A 70 -2.08 7.60 -1.00
N GLU A 71 -3.35 7.24 -0.88
CA GLU A 71 -4.31 7.89 0.03
C GLU A 71 -3.88 7.72 1.49
N LEU A 72 -3.51 6.50 1.90
CA LEU A 72 -3.03 6.25 3.27
C LEU A 72 -1.75 7.03 3.60
N GLU A 73 -0.77 7.02 2.69
CA GLU A 73 0.47 7.80 2.89
C GLU A 73 0.18 9.30 2.97
N THR A 74 -0.69 9.80 2.09
CA THR A 74 -1.11 11.21 2.08
C THR A 74 -1.79 11.60 3.39
N GLN A 75 -2.66 10.73 3.92
CA GLN A 75 -3.37 10.94 5.18
C GLN A 75 -2.41 10.95 6.38
N VAL A 76 -1.49 9.99 6.46
CA VAL A 76 -0.48 9.94 7.52
C VAL A 76 0.43 11.17 7.48
N VAL A 77 0.83 11.62 6.29
CA VAL A 77 1.63 12.84 6.12
C VAL A 77 0.83 14.10 6.50
N ALA A 78 -0.47 14.16 6.20
CA ALA A 78 -1.33 15.26 6.61
C ALA A 78 -1.46 15.37 8.13
N GLU A 79 -1.72 14.25 8.82
CA GLU A 79 -1.79 14.19 10.28
C GLU A 79 -0.47 14.62 10.94
N LEU A 80 0.66 14.13 10.43
CA LEU A 80 1.98 14.50 10.95
C LEU A 80 2.33 15.97 10.69
N ARG A 81 1.85 16.56 9.60
CA ARG A 81 2.03 18.00 9.33
C ARG A 81 1.20 18.87 10.27
N GLU A 82 0.02 18.42 10.66
CA GLU A 82 -0.86 19.20 11.54
C GLU A 82 -0.45 19.11 13.01
N ARG A 83 0.03 17.94 13.45
CA ARG A 83 0.29 17.66 14.87
C ARG A 83 1.78 17.65 15.23
N GLU A 84 2.66 17.84 14.25
CA GLU A 84 4.15 17.83 14.33
C GLU A 84 4.77 16.50 14.81
N CYS A 85 4.11 15.76 15.71
CA CYS A 85 4.45 14.41 16.12
C CYS A 85 3.18 13.67 16.61
N CYS A 86 3.00 12.44 16.15
CA CYS A 86 1.91 11.56 16.56
C CYS A 86 2.48 10.24 17.07
N SER A 87 1.82 9.63 18.06
CA SER A 87 2.09 8.24 18.41
C SER A 87 1.49 7.29 17.37
N TRP A 88 1.91 6.02 17.41
CA TRP A 88 1.32 4.98 16.57
C TRP A 88 -0.19 4.87 16.77
N ASP A 89 -0.66 4.90 18.02
CA ASP A 89 -2.08 4.79 18.34
C ASP A 89 -2.88 5.99 17.83
N ASP A 90 -2.29 7.19 17.84
CA ASP A 90 -2.92 8.40 17.31
C ASP A 90 -3.10 8.32 15.78
N LEU A 91 -2.08 7.84 15.06
CA LEU A 91 -2.15 7.66 13.61
C LEU A 91 -3.15 6.59 13.22
N VAL A 92 -3.18 5.46 13.95
CA VAL A 92 -4.17 4.39 13.70
C VAL A 92 -5.58 4.91 13.94
N THR A 93 -5.80 5.69 15.00
CA THR A 93 -7.10 6.29 15.29
C THR A 93 -7.52 7.25 14.16
N ALA A 94 -6.64 8.16 13.75
CA ALA A 94 -6.96 9.13 12.70
C ALA A 94 -7.31 8.46 11.36
N VAL A 95 -6.54 7.44 10.95
CA VAL A 95 -6.82 6.69 9.72
C VAL A 95 -8.13 5.89 9.84
N THR A 96 -8.35 5.25 10.99
CA THR A 96 -9.56 4.43 11.20
C THR A 96 -10.82 5.30 11.24
N ASP A 97 -10.79 6.45 11.89
CA ASP A 97 -11.92 7.38 11.99
C ASP A 97 -12.40 7.85 10.59
N ASP A 98 -11.46 8.09 9.68
CA ASP A 98 -11.77 8.51 8.32
C ASP A 98 -12.37 7.36 7.48
N ILE A 99 -11.80 6.16 7.58
CA ILE A 99 -12.36 4.96 6.94
C ILE A 99 -13.75 4.63 7.50
N GLU A 100 -13.95 4.77 8.82
CA GLU A 100 -15.25 4.61 9.46
C GLU A 100 -16.27 5.62 8.95
N SER A 101 -15.84 6.88 8.76
CA SER A 101 -16.67 7.95 8.20
C SER A 101 -17.03 7.69 6.73
N GLU A 102 -16.10 7.17 5.94
CA GLU A 102 -16.35 6.79 4.55
C GLU A 102 -17.27 5.58 4.43
N LEU A 103 -17.09 4.58 5.30
CA LEU A 103 -17.98 3.44 5.41
C LEU A 103 -19.40 3.90 5.78
N GLU A 104 -19.55 4.78 6.77
CA GLU A 104 -20.86 5.32 7.15
C GLU A 104 -21.53 6.05 5.99
N ARG A 105 -20.80 6.91 5.27
CA ARG A 105 -21.29 7.59 4.06
C ARG A 105 -21.74 6.59 3.00
N THR A 106 -20.91 5.61 2.68
CA THR A 106 -21.20 4.57 1.67
C THR A 106 -22.46 3.78 2.02
N LEU A 107 -22.63 3.43 3.30
CA LEU A 107 -23.81 2.71 3.79
C LEU A 107 -25.09 3.58 3.73
N GLN A 108 -24.98 4.89 3.95
CA GLN A 108 -26.11 5.81 3.82
C GLN A 108 -26.50 6.07 2.36
N GLU A 109 -25.51 6.16 1.46
CA GLU A 109 -25.71 6.47 0.04
C GLU A 109 -26.10 5.25 -0.80
N SER A 110 -25.88 4.03 -0.28
CA SER A 110 -26.22 2.78 -0.95
C SER A 110 -27.62 2.29 -0.55
N PRO A 111 -28.68 2.58 -1.33
CA PRO A 111 -30.05 2.16 -1.00
C PRO A 111 -30.25 0.64 -0.99
N ARG A 112 -29.28 -0.11 -1.50
CA ARG A 112 -29.28 -1.58 -1.53
C ARG A 112 -28.76 -2.19 -0.24
N ILE A 113 -28.13 -1.41 0.65
CA ILE A 113 -27.57 -1.91 1.91
C ILE A 113 -28.47 -1.42 3.03
N GLN A 114 -29.21 -2.33 3.67
CA GLN A 114 -30.10 -1.99 4.78
C GLN A 114 -29.58 -2.51 6.11
N HIS A 115 -29.74 -1.71 7.16
CA HIS A 115 -29.48 -2.16 8.52
C HIS A 115 -30.59 -3.11 8.98
N SER A 116 -30.24 -4.35 9.32
CA SER A 116 -31.14 -5.37 9.84
C SER A 116 -31.03 -5.46 11.38
N PRO A 117 -31.96 -4.84 12.13
CA PRO A 117 -31.93 -4.87 13.59
C PRO A 117 -32.17 -6.26 14.18
N ARG A 118 -32.74 -7.19 13.41
CA ARG A 118 -32.97 -8.58 13.85
C ARG A 118 -31.70 -9.43 13.83
N GLN A 119 -30.78 -9.10 12.93
CA GLN A 119 -29.51 -9.83 12.78
C GLN A 119 -28.32 -9.05 13.36
N GLY A 120 -28.52 -7.78 13.73
CA GLY A 120 -27.48 -6.94 14.32
C GLY A 120 -26.38 -6.56 13.32
N GLY A 121 -26.74 -6.32 12.06
CA GLY A 121 -25.78 -6.01 11.01
C GLY A 121 -26.45 -5.50 9.74
N TYR A 122 -25.69 -5.39 8.65
CA TYR A 122 -26.15 -4.91 7.35
C TYR A 122 -26.47 -6.07 6.41
N VAL A 123 -27.55 -5.95 5.64
CA VAL A 123 -27.97 -6.93 4.63
C VAL A 123 -28.10 -6.25 3.28
N LEU A 124 -27.80 -6.99 2.22
CA LEU A 124 -28.09 -6.56 0.85
C LEU A 124 -29.57 -6.84 0.56
N GLU A 125 -30.30 -5.82 0.16
CA GLU A 125 -31.55 -6.00 -0.54
C GLU A 125 -31.27 -6.30 -2.01
N ASP A 126 -31.40 -7.57 -2.37
CA ASP A 126 -31.68 -7.94 -3.76
C ASP A 126 -33.13 -7.53 -4.06
N THR A 127 -33.29 -6.50 -4.88
CA THR A 127 -34.55 -6.21 -5.60
C THR A 127 -34.91 -7.37 -6.50
#